data_AF-A0A9P4HHT6-F1
#
_entry.id   AF-A0A9P4HHT6-F1
#
_cell.length_a   1.000
_cell.length_b   1.000
_cell.length_c   1.000
_cell.angle_alpha   90.00
_cell.angle_beta   90.00
_cell.angle_gamma   90.00
#
_symmetry.space_group_name_H-M   'P 1'
#
loop_
_entity.id
_entity.type
_entity.pdbx_description
1 polymer ?
#
loop_
_entity_poly.entity_id
_entity_poly.type
_entity_poly.pdbx_seq_one_letter_code
_entity_poly.pdbx_strand_id
1 'polypeptide(L)' 'WGDPELPKANVIVEGQEVPTLPNLHAALRRLRAHESGRSIALFADALCINQLSVIERNHQIQLMGRTYSQSSEVFVCLG' A
#
# COMPACT_ATOMS: atom_id res chain seq x y z
N TRP A 1 -5.04 -9.54 5.10
CA TRP A 1 -4.98 -8.97 6.45
C TRP A 1 -5.85 -7.74 6.49
N GLY A 2 -6.79 -7.71 7.44
CA GLY A 2 -7.80 -6.67 7.54
C GLY A 2 -9.21 -7.21 7.30
N ASP A 3 -10.13 -6.69 8.11
CA ASP A 3 -11.58 -6.81 8.04
C ASP A 3 -12.21 -6.43 6.68
N PRO A 4 -12.61 -7.29 5.73
CA PRO A 4 -13.28 -6.81 4.51
C PRO A 4 -14.63 -6.15 4.79
N GLU A 5 -15.25 -6.42 5.95
CA GLU A 5 -16.48 -5.79 6.43
C GLU A 5 -16.23 -4.44 7.11
N LEU A 6 -14.97 -4.10 7.40
CA LEU A 6 -14.65 -2.80 8.00
C LEU A 6 -14.91 -1.66 7.01
N PRO A 7 -15.32 -0.47 7.51
CA PRO A 7 -15.50 0.70 6.68
C PRO A 7 -14.23 1.02 5.91
N LYS A 8 -14.32 1.10 4.57
CA LYS A 8 -13.18 1.48 3.74
C LYS A 8 -12.85 2.95 3.97
N ALA A 9 -11.55 3.26 3.92
CA ALA A 9 -11.06 4.63 3.96
C ALA A 9 -10.46 4.99 2.60
N ASN A 10 -10.76 6.18 2.09
CA ASN A 10 -10.29 6.57 0.75
C ASN A 10 -8.89 7.18 0.82
N VAL A 11 -8.12 6.92 -0.24
CA VAL A 11 -6.87 7.62 -0.55
C VAL A 11 -6.96 8.16 -1.98
N ILE A 12 -6.18 9.19 -2.28
CA ILE A 12 -6.16 9.78 -3.62
C ILE A 12 -4.96 9.20 -4.38
N VAL A 13 -5.21 8.56 -5.52
CA VAL A 13 -4.19 8.02 -6.44
C VAL A 13 -4.45 8.62 -7.82
N GLU A 14 -3.48 9.34 -8.38
CA GLU A 14 -3.65 10.01 -9.69
C GLU A 14 -4.93 10.86 -9.79
N GLY A 15 -5.33 11.52 -8.69
CA GLY A 15 -6.54 12.34 -8.61
C GLY A 15 -7.85 11.55 -8.47
N GLN A 16 -7.80 10.22 -8.39
CA GLN A 16 -8.97 9.36 -8.19
C GLN A 16 -9.06 8.89 -6.73
N GLU A 17 -10.28 8.83 -6.20
CA GLU A 17 -10.53 8.22 -4.89
C GLU A 17 -10.47 6.69 -4.99
N VAL A 18 -9.49 6.09 -4.31
CA VAL A 18 -9.32 4.65 -4.23
C VAL A 18 -9.68 4.19 -2.83
N PRO A 19 -10.64 3.26 -2.67
CA PRO A 19 -11.00 2.74 -1.37
C PRO A 19 -9.92 1.76 -0.87
N THR A 20 -9.47 1.96 0.37
CA THR A 20 -8.46 1.14 1.05
C THR A 20 -8.99 0.59 2.37
N LEU A 21 -8.37 -0.48 2.87
CA LEU A 21 -8.68 -0.99 4.19
C LEU A 21 -8.15 -0.03 5.29
N PRO A 22 -8.81 0.06 6.45
CA PRO A 22 -8.42 0.97 7.53
C PRO A 22 -6.96 0.83 7.99
N ASN A 23 -6.43 -0.39 8.00
CA ASN A 23 -5.06 -0.67 8.39
C ASN A 23 -4.05 0.00 7.46
N LEU A 24 -4.24 -0.10 6.14
CA LEU A 24 -3.38 0.56 5.16
C LEU A 24 -3.51 2.07 5.26
N HIS A 25 -4.73 2.59 5.38
CA HIS A 25 -4.95 4.03 5.54
C HIS A 25 -4.23 4.57 6.79
N ALA A 26 -4.36 3.89 7.92
CA ALA A 26 -3.67 4.26 9.16
C ALA A 26 -2.14 4.19 9.01
N ALA A 27 -1.61 3.15 8.36
CA ALA A 27 -0.19 3.00 8.09
C ALA A 27 0.34 4.17 7.23
N LEU A 28 -0.34 4.51 6.14
CA LEU A 28 0.03 5.61 5.25
C LEU A 28 0.02 6.96 5.97
N ARG A 29 -0.97 7.22 6.84
CA ARG A 29 -0.99 8.45 7.65
C ARG A 29 0.19 8.51 8.63
N ARG A 30 0.51 7.40 9.29
CA ARG A 30 1.66 7.32 10.22
C ARG A 30 2.97 7.57 9.48
N LEU A 31 3.16 6.96 8.31
CA LEU A 31 4.33 7.18 7.46
C LEU A 31 4.46 8.64 7.01
N ARG A 32 3.36 9.26 6.56
CA ARG A 32 3.36 10.67 6.18
C ARG A 32 3.81 11.59 7.32
N ALA A 33 3.35 11.30 8.56
CA ALA A 33 3.77 12.06 9.73
C ALA A 33 5.24 11.81 10.08
N HIS A 34 5.72 10.57 9.99
CA HIS A 34 7.11 10.20 10.24
C HIS A 34 8.08 10.91 9.27
N GLU A 35 7.75 10.92 7.99
CA GLU A 35 8.51 11.58 6.94
C GLU A 35 8.36 13.12 6.93
N SER A 36 7.69 13.69 7.94
CA SER A 36 7.45 15.14 8.05
C SER A 36 6.80 15.74 6.79
N GLY A 37 5.95 14.96 6.11
CA GLY A 37 5.29 15.38 4.86
C GLY A 37 6.18 15.37 3.61
N ARG A 38 7.42 14.83 3.68
CA ARG A 38 8.28 14.65 2.51
C ARG A 38 7.61 13.71 1.49
N SER A 39 7.72 14.07 0.21
CA SER A 39 7.36 13.17 -0.88
C SER A 39 8.39 12.04 -0.98
N ILE A 40 7.92 10.80 -0.79
CA ILE A 40 8.71 9.59 -0.90
C ILE A 40 8.05 8.60 -1.87
N ALA A 41 8.85 7.76 -2.51
CA ALA A 41 8.34 6.65 -3.29
C ALA A 41 7.96 5.51 -2.33
N LEU A 42 6.70 5.08 -2.37
CA LEU A 42 6.17 4.01 -1.53
C LEU A 42 5.59 2.90 -2.42
N PHE A 43 5.87 1.66 -2.04
CA PHE A 43 5.22 0.50 -2.60
C PHE A 43 4.27 -0.10 -1.55
N ALA A 44 2.97 -0.15 -1.88
CA ALA A 44 1.96 -0.85 -1.10
C ALA A 44 1.21 -1.77 -2.05
N ASP A 45 1.26 -3.09 -1.84
CA ASP A 45 0.70 -4.10 -2.75
C ASP A 45 -0.79 -3.86 -3.05
N ALA A 46 -1.56 -3.45 -2.04
CA ALA A 46 -2.98 -3.13 -2.19
C ALA A 46 -3.28 -1.90 -3.07
N LEU A 47 -2.29 -1.06 -3.37
CA LEU A 47 -2.43 0.13 -4.23
C LEU A 47 -1.63 0.01 -5.54
N CYS A 48 -0.42 -0.54 -5.48
CA CYS A 48 0.51 -0.61 -6.61
C CYS A 48 0.29 -1.83 -7.52
N ILE A 49 -0.41 -2.86 -7.03
CA ILE A 49 -0.76 -4.05 -7.83
C ILE A 49 -2.22 -3.95 -8.23
N ASN A 50 -2.51 -4.14 -9.51
CA ASN A 50 -3.89 -4.28 -9.95
C ASN A 50 -4.51 -5.57 -9.38
N GLN A 51 -5.28 -5.42 -8.31
CA GLN A 51 -5.90 -6.54 -7.62
C GLN A 51 -6.98 -7.25 -8.45
N LEU A 52 -7.50 -6.62 -9.51
CA LEU A 52 -8.52 -7.18 -10.41
C LEU A 52 -7.91 -8.07 -11.50
N SER A 53 -6.64 -7.89 -11.83
CA SER A 53 -5.94 -8.67 -12.85
C SER A 53 -5.19 -9.83 -12.18
N VAL A 54 -5.73 -11.04 -12.26
CA VAL A 54 -5.08 -12.23 -11.69
C VAL A 54 -3.70 -12.47 -12.31
N ILE A 55 -3.55 -12.20 -13.61
CA ILE A 55 -2.29 -12.37 -14.34
C ILE A 55 -1.23 -11.40 -13.79
N GLU A 56 -1.57 -10.11 -13.69
CA GLU A 56 -0.65 -9.09 -13.16
C GLU A 56 -0.35 -9.35 -11.68
N ARG A 57 -1.38 -9.64 -10.88
CA ARG A 57 -1.22 -9.93 -9.46
C ARG A 57 -0.26 -11.11 -9.24
N ASN A 58 -0.42 -12.20 -9.98
CA ASN A 58 0.47 -13.35 -9.84
C ASN A 58 1.91 -13.00 -10.26
N HIS A 59 2.07 -12.22 -11.33
CA HIS A 59 3.38 -11.73 -11.76
C HIS A 59 4.04 -10.84 -10.70
N GLN A 60 3.30 -9.87 -10.15
CA GLN A 60 3.80 -8.96 -9.12
C GLN A 60 4.13 -9.68 -7.81
N ILE A 61 3.33 -10.67 -7.40
CA ILE A 61 3.61 -11.50 -6.22
C ILE A 61 4.95 -12.22 -6.36
N GLN A 62 5.27 -12.76 -7.55
CA GLN A 62 6.57 -13.39 -7.81
C GLN A 62 7.73 -12.40 -7.71
N LEU A 63 7.48 -11.10 -7.96
CA LEU A 63 8.47 -10.04 -7.86
C LEU A 63 8.60 -9.44 -6.45
N MET A 64 7.67 -9.68 -5.53
CA MET A 64 7.67 -9.03 -4.20
C MET A 64 8.98 -9.22 -3.45
N GLY A 65 9.58 -10.41 -3.50
CA GLY A 65 10.88 -10.66 -2.86
C GLY A 65 11.97 -9.72 -3.41
N ARG A 66 11.97 -9.47 -4.72
CA ARG A 66 12.88 -8.52 -5.36
C ARG A 66 12.54 -7.09 -4.94
N THR A 67 11.27 -6.69 -5.00
CA THR A 67 10.82 -5.36 -4.59
C THR A 67 11.24 -5.02 -3.16
N TYR A 68 11.01 -5.93 -2.20
CA TYR A 68 11.47 -5.73 -0.82
C TYR A 68 13.00 -5.67 -0.72
N SER A 69 13.72 -6.55 -1.42
CA SER A 69 15.20 -6.53 -1.40
C SER A 69 15.83 -5.27 -1.99
N GLN A 70 15.11 -4.59 -2.90
CA GLN A 70 15.55 -3.36 -3.57
C GLN A 70 15.01 -2.10 -2.91
N SER A 71 14.16 -2.23 -1.88
CA SER A 71 13.62 -1.09 -1.14
C SER A 71 14.69 -0.56 -0.19
N SER A 72 14.86 0.76 -0.13
CA SER A 72 15.79 1.40 0.81
C SER A 72 15.41 1.11 2.26
N GLU A 73 14.11 1.09 2.54
CA GLU A 73 13.55 0.84 3.86
C GLU A 73 12.25 0.03 3.71
N VAL A 74 11.96 -0.81 4.70
CA VAL A 74 10.72 -1.59 4.76
C VAL A 74 10.02 -1.25 6.07
N PHE A 75 8.85 -0.64 5.95
CA PHE A 75 8.03 -0.30 7.11
C PHE A 75 7.06 -1.43 7.43
N VAL A 76 7.10 -1.90 8.67
CA VAL A 76 6.15 -2.89 9.18
C VAL A 76 5.15 -2.16 10.08
N CYS A 77 3.88 -2.12 9.64
CA CYS A 77 2.80 -1.59 10.46
C CYS A 77 2.09 -2.74 11.17
N LEU A 78 2.29 -2.85 12.47
CA LEU A 78 1.48 -3.72 13.34
C LEU A 78 0.28 -2.89 13.80
N GLY A 79 -0.91 -3.30 13.35
CA GLY A 79 -2.21 -2.74 13.71
C GLY A 79 -2.94 -3.69 14.62
#